data_AF-A0A852DPH6-F1
#
_entry.id   AF-A0A852DPH6-F1
#
_cell.length_a   1.000
_cell.length_b   1.000
_cell.length_c   1.000
_cell.angle_alpha   90.00
_cell.angle_beta   90.00
_cell.angle_gamma   90.00
#
_symmetry.space_group_name_H-M   'P 1'
#
loop_
_entity.id
_entity.type
_entity.pdbx_description
1 polymer ?
#
loop_
_entity_poly.entity_id
_entity_poly.type
_entity_poly.pdbx_seq_one_letter_code
_entity_poly.pdbx_strand_id
1 'polypeptide(L)' 'RRLQALQPRLGPEHREAAAAQLLLLGLSAEAALALLERSPALLRLPTERLRERAEELRRLGLDGGR' A
#
# COMPACT_ATOMS: atom_id res chain seq x y z
N ARG A 1 -5.51 14.15 -1.08
CA ARG A 1 -5.75 14.74 0.28
C ARG A 1 -5.93 13.68 1.34
N ARG A 2 -6.85 12.71 1.21
CA ARG A 2 -7.06 11.65 2.24
C ARG A 2 -5.80 10.86 2.60
N LEU A 3 -5.02 10.43 1.59
CA LEU A 3 -3.76 9.72 1.82
C LEU A 3 -2.76 10.51 2.70
N GLN A 4 -2.70 11.84 2.55
CA GLN A 4 -1.80 12.69 3.34
C GLN A 4 -2.22 12.82 4.81
N ALA A 5 -3.51 12.60 5.12
CA ALA A 5 -4.01 12.61 6.48
C ALA A 5 -3.72 11.30 7.23
N LEU A 6 -3.37 10.22 6.52
CA LEU A 6 -3.03 8.95 7.14
C LEU A 6 -1.65 9.06 7.80
N GLN A 7 -1.57 8.67 9.07
CA GLN A 7 -0.33 8.70 9.85
C GLN A 7 0.57 9.92 9.57
N PRO A 8 0.16 11.12 10.03
CA PRO A 8 0.80 12.38 9.66
C PRO A 8 2.30 12.44 9.98
N ARG A 9 2.75 11.64 10.95
CA ARG A 9 4.15 11.53 11.38
C ARG A 9 5.06 10.86 10.34
N LEU A 10 4.50 10.13 9.39
CA LEU A 10 5.26 9.52 8.28
C LEU A 10 5.46 10.54 7.16
N GLY A 11 6.54 10.38 6.39
CA GLY A 11 6.78 11.20 5.21
C GLY A 11 5.70 10.98 4.13
N PRO A 12 5.38 11.99 3.31
CA PRO A 12 4.45 11.84 2.18
C PRO A 12 4.90 10.75 1.21
N GLU A 13 6.19 10.71 0.88
CA GLU A 13 6.79 9.70 0.00
C GLU A 13 6.56 8.27 0.48
N HIS A 14 6.63 8.04 1.80
CA HIS A 14 6.40 6.71 2.36
C HIS A 14 4.95 6.25 2.14
N ARG A 15 3.98 7.15 2.34
CA ARG A 15 2.56 6.86 2.14
C ARG A 15 2.22 6.63 0.67
N GLU A 16 2.82 7.43 -0.21
CA GLU A 16 2.68 7.30 -1.64
C GLU A 16 3.29 5.99 -2.14
N ALA A 17 4.48 5.63 -1.65
CA ALA A 17 5.10 4.36 -1.99
C ALA A 17 4.26 3.17 -1.51
N ALA A 18 3.67 3.25 -0.31
CA ALA A 18 2.80 2.21 0.20
C ALA A 18 1.51 2.07 -0.64
N ALA A 19 0.87 3.18 -0.99
CA ALA A 19 -0.28 3.19 -1.88
C ALA A 19 0.08 2.65 -3.27
N ALA A 20 1.24 3.01 -3.83
CA ALA A 20 1.71 2.52 -5.11
C ALA A 20 1.88 1.00 -5.14
N GLN A 21 2.41 0.39 -4.07
CA GLN A 21 2.51 -1.08 -4.01
C GLN A 21 1.14 -1.77 -4.04
N LEU A 22 0.13 -1.19 -3.38
CA LEU A 22 -1.23 -1.72 -3.40
C LEU A 22 -1.89 -1.57 -4.79
N LEU A 23 -1.67 -0.45 -5.47
CA LEU A 23 -2.12 -0.26 -6.85
C LEU A 23 -1.45 -1.27 -7.80
N LEU A 24 -0.14 -1.50 -7.65
CA LEU A 24 0.60 -2.52 -8.41
C LEU A 24 0.20 -3.96 -8.07
N LEU A 25 -0.47 -4.17 -6.93
CA LEU A 25 -1.14 -5.43 -6.60
C LEU A 25 -2.53 -5.55 -7.23
N GLY A 26 -2.96 -4.57 -8.03
CA GLY A 26 -4.25 -4.58 -8.72
C GLY A 26 -5.41 -4.03 -7.90
N LEU A 27 -5.16 -3.40 -6.74
CA LEU A 27 -6.23 -2.70 -6.02
C LEU A 27 -6.59 -1.39 -6.73
N SER A 28 -7.86 -1.01 -6.70
CA SER A 28 -8.28 0.35 -7.06
C SER A 28 -7.75 1.37 -6.04
N ALA A 29 -7.73 2.65 -6.42
CA ALA A 29 -7.32 3.73 -5.52
C ALA A 29 -8.16 3.77 -4.23
N GLU A 30 -9.48 3.66 -4.35
CA GLU A 30 -10.41 3.56 -3.22
C GLU A 30 -10.13 2.35 -2.33
N ALA A 31 -9.91 1.16 -2.92
CA ALA A 31 -9.63 -0.05 -2.15
C ALA A 31 -8.29 0.02 -1.42
N ALA A 32 -7.25 0.54 -2.09
CA ALA A 32 -5.94 0.77 -1.50
C ALA A 32 -6.04 1.76 -0.32
N LEU A 33 -6.74 2.87 -0.51
CA LEU A 33 -6.94 3.87 0.54
C LEU A 33 -7.72 3.30 1.72
N ALA A 34 -8.82 2.59 1.48
CA ALA A 34 -9.61 1.95 2.53
C ALA A 34 -8.81 0.89 3.30
N LEU A 35 -7.92 0.16 2.63
CA LEU A 35 -7.03 -0.80 3.28
C LEU A 35 -6.01 -0.09 4.19
N LEU A 36 -5.41 1.02 3.74
CA LEU A 36 -4.47 1.80 4.55
C LEU A 36 -5.15 2.47 5.75
N GLU A 37 -6.41 2.90 5.59
CA GLU A 37 -7.26 3.41 6.67
C GLU A 37 -7.57 2.32 7.70
N ARG A 38 -7.97 1.13 7.24
CA ARG A 38 -8.31 -0.02 8.10
C ARG A 38 -7.10 -0.68 8.76
N SER A 39 -5.93 -0.62 8.12
CA SER A 39 -4.71 -1.29 8.58
C SER A 39 -3.53 -0.32 8.58
N PRO A 40 -3.47 0.62 9.54
CA PRO A 40 -2.40 1.60 9.63
C PRO A 40 -1.02 0.92 9.76
N ALA A 41 -0.94 -0.27 10.35
CA ALA A 41 0.31 -1.01 10.49
C ALA A 41 1.06 -1.22 9.16
N LEU A 42 0.36 -1.26 8.02
CA LEU A 42 0.98 -1.36 6.69
C LEU A 42 1.89 -0.16 6.38
N LEU A 43 1.52 1.04 6.84
CA LEU A 43 2.34 2.25 6.70
C LEU A 43 3.52 2.29 7.69
N ARG A 44 3.64 1.32 8.61
CA ARG A 44 4.81 1.24 9.51
C ARG A 44 5.88 0.29 8.99
N LEU A 45 5.57 -0.49 7.97
CA LEU A 45 6.53 -1.36 7.31
C LEU A 45 7.47 -0.51 6.45
N PRO A 46 8.78 -0.80 6.41
CA PRO A 46 9.66 -0.19 5.43
C PRO A 46 9.15 -0.43 4.01
N THR A 47 9.31 0.57 3.14
CA THR A 47 8.80 0.53 1.76
C THR A 47 9.33 -0.69 1.00
N GLU A 48 10.59 -1.06 1.24
CA GLU A 48 11.28 -2.20 0.65
C GLU A 48 10.60 -3.51 1.04
N ARG A 49 10.19 -3.65 2.30
CA ARG A 49 9.45 -4.83 2.79
C ARG A 49 8.07 -4.92 2.18
N LEU A 50 7.40 -3.78 2.02
CA LEU A 50 6.10 -3.72 1.37
C LEU A 50 6.20 -4.14 -0.11
N ARG A 51 7.25 -3.69 -0.81
CA ARG A 51 7.55 -4.08 -2.19
C ARG A 51 7.86 -5.58 -2.31
N GLU A 52 8.74 -6.12 -1.47
CA GLU A 52 9.07 -7.54 -1.44
C GLU A 52 7.82 -8.42 -1.28
N ARG A 53 6.96 -8.05 -0.33
CA ARG A 53 5.69 -8.76 -0.09
C ARG A 53 4.72 -8.63 -1.26
N ALA A 54 4.61 -7.44 -1.87
CA ALA A 54 3.78 -7.24 -3.05
C ALA A 54 4.26 -8.08 -4.25
N GLU A 55 5.58 -8.17 -4.46
CA GLU A 55 6.16 -9.04 -5.50
C GLU A 55 5.87 -10.51 -5.23
N GLU A 56 5.98 -10.96 -3.99
CA GLU A 56 5.66 -12.33 -3.58
C GLU A 56 4.18 -12.66 -3.83
N LEU A 57 3.26 -11.79 -3.44
CA LEU A 57 1.83 -11.96 -3.71
C LEU A 57 1.53 -12.05 -5.21
N ARG A 58 2.16 -11.22 -6.04
CA ARG A 58 2.05 -11.33 -7.51
C ARG A 58 2.56 -12.67 -8.03
N ARG A 59 3.71 -13.16 -7.55
CA ARG A 59 4.26 -14.47 -7.94
C ARG A 59 3.33 -15.63 -7.56
N LEU A 60 2.56 -15.47 -6.50
CA LEU A 60 1.56 -16.44 -6.05
C LEU A 60 0.20 -16.30 -6.78
N GLY A 61 0.04 -15.32 -7.69
CA GLY A 61 -1.22 -15.06 -8.39
C GLY A 61 -2.32 -14.46 -7.50
N LEU A 62 -1.91 -13.80 -6.42
CA LEU A 62 -2.77 -13.13 -5.43
C LEU A 62 -2.93 -11.63 -5.70
N ASP A 63 -2.56 -11.17 -6.88
CA ASP A 63 -2.88 -9.84 -7.37
C ASP A 63 -4.33 -9.76 -7.88
N GLY A 64 -4.95 -8.59 -7.69
CA GLY A 64 -6.32 -8.29 -8.10
C GLY A 64 -6.50 -8.12 -9.61
N GLY A 65 -5.50 -8.45 -10.43
CA GLY A 65 -5.49 -8.30 -11.88
C GLY A 65 -6.32 -9.34 -12.64
N ARG A 66 -7.50 -9.72 -12.13
CA ARG A 66 -8.49 -10.51 -12.85
C ARG A 66 -9.73 -9.68 -13.15
#